data_AF-A0A133XIB1-F1
#
_entry.id   AF-A0A133XIB1-F1
#
_cell.length_a   1.000
_cell.length_b   1.000
_cell.length_c   1.000
_cell.angle_alpha   90.00
_cell.angle_beta   90.00
_cell.angle_gamma   90.00
#
_symmetry.space_group_name_H-M   'P 1'
#
loop_
_entity.id
_entity.type
_entity.pdbx_description
1 polymer ?
#
loop_
_entity_poly.entity_id
_entity_poly.type
_entity_poly.pdbx_seq_one_letter_code
_entity_poly.pdbx_strand_id
1 'polypeptide(L)'
;MADVLLSLIMPDDVAQHVEDLLLSRPDLVPGFTVSTAEGHGSVIPLVEDAELVAGHAPRTVIRTVGPEADKREVLALIKQKLPNANVFFWLVPVIDKGRL
;
A
#
# COMPACT_ATOMS: atom_id res chain seq x y z
N MET A 1 -3.88 -12.75 -18.00
CA MET A 1 -2.86 -12.50 -16.96
C MET A 1 -3.46 -12.90 -15.63
N ALA A 2 -2.64 -13.38 -14.70
CA ALA A 2 -3.12 -13.80 -13.38
C ALA A 2 -3.58 -12.59 -12.56
N ASP A 3 -4.52 -12.82 -11.65
CA ASP A 3 -4.84 -11.86 -10.60
C ASP A 3 -3.73 -11.85 -9.55
N VAL A 4 -3.49 -10.67 -8.98
CA VAL A 4 -2.53 -10.47 -7.90
C VAL A 4 -3.17 -9.69 -6.76
N LEU A 5 -2.71 -9.98 -5.55
CA LEU A 5 -2.92 -9.15 -4.38
C LEU A 5 -1.80 -8.12 -4.32
N LEU A 6 -2.16 -6.85 -4.50
CA LEU A 6 -1.30 -5.73 -4.20
C LEU A 6 -1.43 -5.39 -2.72
N SER A 7 -0.31 -5.37 -2.01
CA SER A 7 -0.22 -4.82 -0.66
C SER A 7 0.65 -3.57 -0.69
N LEU A 8 0.16 -2.48 -0.12
CA LEU A 8 0.86 -1.22 0.08
C LEU A 8 0.98 -0.98 1.58
N ILE A 9 2.18 -0.65 2.05
CA ILE A 9 2.50 -0.46 3.47
C ILE A 9 3.22 0.86 3.60
N MET A 10 2.67 1.76 4.39
CA MET A 10 3.14 3.13 4.48
C MET A 10 2.92 3.69 5.89
N PRO A 11 3.60 4.79 6.28
CA PRO A 11 3.20 5.53 7.47
C PRO A 11 1.82 6.18 7.29
N ASP A 12 1.17 6.48 8.41
CA ASP A 12 -0.24 6.88 8.43
C ASP A 12 -0.48 8.26 7.77
N ASP A 13 0.51 9.14 7.79
CA ASP A 13 0.49 10.44 7.11
C ASP A 13 0.44 10.31 5.57
N VAL A 14 1.07 9.28 5.04
CA VAL A 14 1.05 8.92 3.62
C VAL A 14 -0.26 8.19 3.25
N ALA A 15 -0.82 7.42 4.18
CA ALA A 15 -1.95 6.54 3.92
C ALA A 15 -3.17 7.27 3.34
N GLN A 16 -3.57 8.40 3.94
CA GLN A 16 -4.70 9.20 3.46
C GLN A 16 -4.54 9.62 1.99
N HIS A 17 -3.34 10.09 1.62
CA HIS A 17 -3.05 10.52 0.25
C HIS A 17 -3.12 9.36 -0.75
N VAL A 18 -2.71 8.16 -0.32
CA VAL A 18 -2.81 6.95 -1.14
C VAL A 18 -4.27 6.52 -1.26
N GLU A 19 -5.05 6.52 -0.18
CA GLU A 19 -6.48 6.20 -0.21
C GLU A 19 -7.25 7.11 -1.17
N ASP A 20 -7.05 8.42 -1.08
CA ASP A 20 -7.68 9.40 -1.98
C ASP A 20 -7.32 9.14 -3.44
N LEU A 21 -6.06 8.80 -3.72
CA LEU A 21 -5.59 8.46 -5.06
C LEU A 21 -6.25 7.18 -5.59
N LEU A 22 -6.37 6.14 -4.76
CA LEU A 22 -7.02 4.89 -5.16
C LEU A 22 -8.52 5.08 -5.40
N LEU A 23 -9.19 5.87 -4.54
CA LEU A 23 -10.61 6.23 -4.71
C LEU A 23 -10.86 7.06 -5.97
N SER A 24 -9.88 7.86 -6.41
CA SER A 24 -9.96 8.62 -7.67
C SER A 24 -9.87 7.75 -8.93
N ARG A 25 -9.44 6.49 -8.80
CA ARG A 25 -9.26 5.54 -9.91
C ARG A 25 -10.07 4.24 -9.70
N PRO A 26 -11.41 4.33 -9.68
CA PRO A 26 -12.26 3.14 -9.54
C PRO A 26 -12.14 2.18 -10.72
N ASP A 27 -11.62 2.66 -11.86
CA ASP A 27 -11.27 1.87 -13.04
C ASP A 27 -10.14 0.85 -12.77
N LEU A 28 -9.14 1.23 -11.95
CA LEU A 28 -7.99 0.37 -11.61
C LEU A 28 -8.18 -0.36 -10.27
N VAL A 29 -8.95 0.24 -9.38
CA VAL A 29 -9.16 -0.24 -8.01
C VAL A 29 -10.65 -0.19 -7.69
N PRO A 30 -11.41 -1.24 -8.05
CA PRO A 30 -12.85 -1.32 -7.74
C PRO A 30 -13.13 -1.35 -6.23
N GLY A 31 -12.13 -1.74 -5.45
CA GLY A 31 -12.17 -1.78 -3.99
C GLY A 31 -10.83 -2.15 -3.40
N PHE A 32 -10.63 -1.76 -2.15
CA PHE A 32 -9.48 -2.11 -1.34
C PHE A 32 -9.90 -2.26 0.13
N THR A 33 -9.07 -2.92 0.91
CA THR A 33 -9.21 -3.02 2.37
C THR A 33 -8.05 -2.33 3.05
N VAL A 34 -8.32 -1.76 4.22
CA VAL A 34 -7.33 -1.06 5.04
C VAL A 34 -7.22 -1.77 6.38
N SER A 35 -5.99 -1.92 6.89
CA SER A 35 -5.71 -2.49 8.20
C SER A 35 -4.51 -1.79 8.83
N THR A 36 -4.51 -1.66 10.16
CA THR A 36 -3.36 -1.18 10.92
C THR A 36 -2.32 -2.29 11.06
N ALA A 37 -1.04 -1.90 11.11
CA ALA A 37 0.08 -2.80 11.33
C ALA A 37 1.20 -2.10 12.10
N GLU A 38 2.11 -2.88 12.69
CA GLU A 38 3.34 -2.37 13.31
C GLU A 38 4.53 -2.68 12.39
N GLY A 39 5.25 -1.63 12.00
CA GLY A 39 6.47 -1.76 11.20
C GLY A 39 7.69 -1.91 12.11
N HIS A 40 8.40 -3.03 11.99
CA HIS A 40 9.69 -3.25 12.64
C HIS A 40 10.79 -3.38 11.59
N GLY A 41 11.92 -2.68 11.74
CA GLY A 41 13.03 -2.77 10.79
C GLY A 41 14.30 -2.06 11.24
N SER A 42 15.46 -2.58 10.83
CA SER A 42 16.79 -2.04 11.14
C SER A 42 17.29 -0.98 10.14
N VAL A 43 16.56 -0.76 9.03
CA VAL A 43 16.92 0.15 7.92
C VAL A 43 15.74 1.05 7.56
N ILE A 44 15.06 1.58 8.58
CA ILE A 44 14.10 2.67 8.39
C ILE A 44 14.85 3.91 8.88
N PRO A 45 15.12 4.94 8.05
CA PRO A 45 15.50 6.22 8.59
C PRO A 45 14.28 6.70 9.36
N LEU A 46 14.33 6.55 10.68
CA LEU A 46 13.30 6.96 11.63
C LEU A 46 13.25 8.49 11.54
N VAL A 47 12.15 9.04 11.00
CA VAL A 47 12.07 10.46 10.62
C VAL A 47 11.57 11.30 11.81
N GLU A 48 10.96 10.69 12.82
CA GLU A 48 10.42 11.39 13.99
C GLU A 48 11.04 10.87 15.30
N ASP A 49 11.35 11.79 16.24
CA ASP A 49 12.05 11.51 17.51
C ASP A 49 11.35 10.46 18.39
N ALA A 50 10.04 10.24 18.21
CA ALA A 50 9.27 9.22 18.92
C ALA A 50 9.51 7.79 18.40
N GLU A 51 9.89 7.61 17.13
CA GLU A 51 10.11 6.29 16.51
C GLU A 51 11.44 5.67 16.95
N LEU A 52 12.41 6.49 17.34
CA LEU A 52 13.73 6.07 17.83
C LEU A 52 13.68 5.39 19.21
N VAL A 53 12.64 5.67 20.01
CA VAL A 53 12.51 5.20 21.40
C VAL A 53 11.69 3.90 21.51
N ALA A 54 10.82 3.59 20.53
CA ALA A 54 9.83 2.51 20.64
C ALA A 54 10.16 1.22 19.85
N GLY A 55 11.08 1.25 18.88
CA GLY A 55 11.44 0.07 18.06
C GLY A 55 10.35 -0.43 17.12
N HIS A 56 9.27 0.33 16.96
CA HIS A 56 8.17 0.11 16.02
C HIS A 56 7.55 1.45 15.60
N ALA A 57 7.02 1.51 14.39
CA ALA A 57 6.26 2.66 13.89
C ALA A 57 4.88 2.19 13.45
N PRO A 58 3.80 2.94 13.76
CA PRO A 58 2.47 2.63 13.24
C PRO A 58 2.50 2.69 11.71
N ARG A 59 1.87 1.71 11.09
CA ARG A 59 1.76 1.59 9.64
C ARG A 59 0.33 1.32 9.25
N THR A 60 -0.04 1.85 8.10
CA THR A 60 -1.27 1.49 7.41
C THR A 60 -0.95 0.55 6.26
N VAL A 61 -1.73 -0.52 6.17
CA VAL A 61 -1.65 -1.52 5.10
C VAL A 61 -2.91 -1.44 4.26
N ILE A 62 -2.76 -1.11 2.98
CA ILE A 62 -3.84 -1.11 1.99
C ILE A 62 -3.67 -2.33 1.08
N ARG A 63 -4.76 -3.07 0.87
CA ARG A 63 -4.77 -4.29 0.05
C ARG A 63 -5.85 -4.24 -1.01
N THR A 64 -5.50 -4.62 -2.24
CA THR A 64 -6.47 -4.75 -3.34
C THR A 64 -6.10 -5.91 -4.25
N VAL A 65 -7.12 -6.63 -4.74
CA VAL A 65 -6.95 -7.75 -5.67
C VAL A 65 -7.45 -7.35 -7.05
N GLY A 66 -6.74 -7.77 -8.10
CA GLY A 66 -7.16 -7.56 -9.48
C GLY A 66 -6.09 -7.95 -10.50
N PRO A 67 -6.32 -7.64 -11.77
CA PRO A 67 -5.38 -7.96 -12.84
C PRO A 67 -4.00 -7.36 -12.57
N GLU A 68 -2.94 -8.13 -12.81
CA GLU A 68 -1.56 -7.67 -12.58
C GLU A 68 -1.23 -6.36 -13.29
N ALA A 69 -1.72 -6.18 -14.52
CA ALA A 69 -1.51 -4.97 -15.31
C ALA A 69 -2.05 -3.73 -14.59
N ASP A 70 -3.30 -3.79 -14.12
CA ASP A 70 -3.95 -2.70 -13.39
C ASP A 70 -3.19 -2.38 -12.11
N LYS A 71 -2.72 -3.39 -11.37
CA LYS A 71 -1.94 -3.17 -10.14
C LYS A 71 -0.57 -2.56 -10.41
N ARG A 72 0.06 -2.87 -11.54
CA ARG A 72 1.29 -2.19 -11.98
C ARG A 72 1.02 -0.75 -12.40
N GLU A 73 -0.13 -0.47 -13.01
CA GLU A 73 -0.53 0.91 -13.33
C GLU A 73 -0.78 1.73 -12.06
N VAL A 74 -1.42 1.15 -11.05
CA VAL A 74 -1.57 1.77 -9.72
C VAL A 74 -0.21 2.14 -9.12
N LEU A 75 0.76 1.22 -9.15
CA LEU A 75 2.11 1.49 -8.66
C LEU A 75 2.81 2.62 -9.44
N ALA A 76 2.63 2.68 -10.76
CA ALA A 76 3.16 3.75 -11.58
C ALA A 76 2.53 5.10 -11.23
N LEU A 77 1.21 5.13 -11.01
CA LEU A 77 0.47 6.31 -10.62
C LEU A 77 0.91 6.84 -9.25
N ILE A 78 1.04 5.95 -8.25
CA ILE A 78 1.55 6.32 -6.92
C ILE A 78 2.94 6.92 -7.04
N LYS A 79 3.86 6.29 -7.77
CA LYS A 79 5.22 6.83 -7.99
C LYS A 79 5.22 8.20 -8.67
N GLN A 80 4.29 8.44 -9.59
CA GLN A 80 4.19 9.73 -10.28
C GLN A 80 3.62 10.83 -9.38
N LYS A 81 2.60 10.52 -8.58
CA LYS A 81 1.86 11.50 -7.78
C LYS A 81 2.48 11.74 -6.40
N LEU A 82 3.16 10.73 -5.86
CA LEU A 82 3.75 10.71 -4.53
C LEU A 82 5.21 10.23 -4.60
N PRO A 83 6.10 10.95 -5.33
CA PRO A 83 7.44 10.46 -5.65
C PRO A 83 8.36 10.25 -4.43
N ASN A 84 8.08 10.93 -3.31
CA ASN A 84 8.85 10.83 -2.07
C ASN A 84 8.12 10.07 -0.96
N ALA A 85 6.97 9.47 -1.25
CA ALA A 85 6.21 8.74 -0.26
C ALA A 85 6.90 7.42 0.11
N ASN A 86 7.02 7.17 1.41
CA ASN A 86 7.61 5.95 1.94
C ASN A 86 6.59 4.79 1.88
N VAL A 87 6.38 4.25 0.67
CA VAL A 87 5.43 3.16 0.41
C VAL A 87 6.18 1.90 0.02
N PHE A 88 6.15 0.90 0.89
CA PHE A 88 6.58 -0.46 0.58
C PHE A 88 5.45 -1.19 -0.13
N PHE A 89 5.78 -2.04 -1.10
CA PHE A 89 4.80 -2.83 -1.80
C PHE A 89 5.29 -4.23 -2.13
N TRP A 90 4.34 -5.14 -2.33
CA TRP A 90 4.59 -6.41 -2.98
C TRP A 90 3.33 -6.90 -3.70
N LEU A 91 3.54 -7.80 -4.65
CA LEU A 91 2.50 -8.49 -5.41
C LEU A 91 2.55 -9.98 -5.07
N VAL A 92 1.41 -10.56 -4.69
CA VAL A 92 1.28 -12.00 -4.44
C VAL A 92 0.30 -12.59 -5.45
N PRO A 93 0.62 -13.70 -6.14
CA PRO A 93 -0.32 -14.37 -7.02
C PRO A 93 -1.59 -14.79 -6.28
N VAL A 94 -2.76 -14.58 -6.91
CA VAL A 94 -4.06 -15.01 -6.39
C VAL A 94 -4.55 -16.18 -7.22
N ILE A 95 -4.77 -17.31 -6.56
CA ILE A 95 -5.22 -18.56 -7.22
C ILE A 95 -6.71 -18.48 -7.56
N ASP A 96 -7.52 -17.90 -6.67
CA ASP A 96 -8.97 -17.72 -6.87
C ASP A 96 -9.48 -16.48 -6.10
N LYS A 97 -10.54 -15.86 -6.60
CA LYS A 97 -11.23 -14.72 -5.96
C LYS A 97 -12.72 -14.75 -6.30
N GLY A 98 -13.57 -14.42 -5.33
CA GLY A 98 -15.01 -14.44 -5.52
C GLY A 98 -15.78 -13.80 -4.38
N ARG A 99 -17.10 -13.96 -4.41
CA ARG A 99 -18.03 -13.57 -3.34
C ARG A 99 -18.90 -14.80 -3.04
N LEU A 100 -19.19 -15.06 -1.77
CA LEU A 100 -20.11 -16.11 -1.32
C LEU A 100 -21.47 -15.50 -0.98
#